data_AF-A0A379SZ09-F1
#
_entry.id   AF-A0A379SZ09-F1
#
_cell.length_a   1.000
_cell.length_b   1.000
_cell.length_c   1.000
_cell.angle_alpha   90.00
_cell.angle_beta   90.00
_cell.angle_gamma   90.00
#
_symmetry.space_group_name_H-M   'P 1'
#
loop_
_entity.id
_entity.type
_entity.pdbx_description
1 polymer ?
#
loop_
_entity_poly.entity_id
_entity_poly.type
_entity_poly.pdbx_seq_one_letter_code
_entity_poly.pdbx_strand_id
1 'polypeptide(L)'
;MSLQITGTNGQLPRRALQSTLLDRCEQVVSTSLTVRNLCKPTLPVYPPAEDRFHWRVLSHLGSGFLNMMSTAEVLRGTLALYNWQEDELNTRRLEAIQQVAHHRLQRFEQGYLLRGLDIEVTLDSNGFTGEGDIHLFGEMLNRFFALYADMNQFNQLTLIVQPEGKCIRWKENHSPRLPG
;
A
#
# COMPACT_ATOMS: atom_id res chain seq x y z
N MET A 1 -14.11 -11.92 40.04
CA MET A 1 -14.03 -11.78 38.56
C MET A 1 -12.79 -10.95 38.26
N SER A 2 -11.83 -11.47 37.48
CA SER A 2 -10.63 -10.72 37.09
C SER A 2 -10.71 -10.35 35.61
N LEU A 3 -10.43 -9.09 35.27
CA LEU A 3 -10.35 -8.58 33.91
C LEU A 3 -8.92 -8.14 33.63
N GLN A 4 -8.38 -8.56 32.48
CA GLN A 4 -7.13 -8.02 31.93
C GLN A 4 -7.48 -7.13 30.74
N ILE A 5 -7.06 -5.87 30.79
CA ILE A 5 -7.35 -4.85 29.78
C ILE A 5 -6.02 -4.16 29.41
N THR A 6 -5.75 -4.02 28.12
CA THR A 6 -4.63 -3.22 27.61
C THR A 6 -5.13 -1.87 27.15
N GLY A 7 -4.47 -0.79 27.58
CA GLY A 7 -4.80 0.59 27.19
C GLY A 7 -3.64 1.25 26.44
N THR A 8 -3.94 2.32 25.73
CA THR A 8 -2.96 3.24 25.13
C THR A 8 -3.36 4.68 25.43
N ASN A 9 -2.42 5.62 25.29
CA ASN A 9 -2.69 7.03 25.49
C ASN A 9 -3.38 7.62 24.25
N GLY A 10 -4.56 8.21 24.45
CA GLY A 10 -5.34 8.88 23.39
C GLY A 10 -4.93 10.34 23.22
N GLN A 11 -5.77 11.26 23.69
CA GLN A 11 -5.53 12.70 23.53
C GLN A 11 -4.36 13.17 24.40
N LEU A 12 -3.19 13.33 23.79
CA LEU A 12 -2.01 13.96 24.38
C LEU A 12 -1.65 15.24 23.63
N PRO A 13 -1.19 16.30 24.32
CA PRO A 13 -0.69 17.50 23.65
C PRO A 13 0.48 17.15 22.73
N ARG A 14 0.48 17.63 21.48
CA ARG A 14 1.58 17.40 20.51
C ARG A 14 2.97 17.72 21.08
N ARG A 15 3.06 18.76 21.93
CA ARG A 15 4.31 19.17 22.60
C ARG A 15 4.85 18.12 23.58
N ALA A 16 3.97 17.35 24.24
CA ALA A 16 4.39 16.32 25.19
C ALA A 16 5.17 15.18 24.48
N LEU A 17 4.76 14.83 23.25
CA LEU A 17 5.43 13.80 22.45
C LEU A 17 6.80 14.25 21.89
N GLN A 18 6.95 15.53 21.54
CA GLN A 18 8.22 16.08 21.05
C GLN A 18 9.32 16.09 22.11
N SER A 19 8.94 16.28 23.38
CA SER A 19 9.83 16.20 24.53
C SER A 19 9.93 14.80 25.13
N THR A 20 9.21 13.81 24.57
CA THR A 20 9.27 12.43 25.07
C THR A 20 10.58 11.81 24.63
N LEU A 21 11.50 11.68 25.58
CA LEU A 21 12.75 10.96 25.41
C LEU A 21 12.54 9.52 25.88
N LEU A 22 12.75 8.56 24.98
CA LEU A 22 12.95 7.17 25.37
C LEU A 22 14.45 6.99 25.50
N ASP A 23 14.96 7.09 26.74
CA ASP A 23 16.39 7.05 27.06
C ASP A 23 16.76 5.88 28.00
N ARG A 24 15.76 5.10 28.42
CA ARG A 24 15.92 3.94 29.31
C ARG A 24 15.16 2.74 28.79
N CYS A 25 15.71 1.55 29.06
CA CYS A 25 15.08 0.26 28.84
C CYS A 25 15.02 -0.46 30.19
N GLU A 26 13.94 -1.19 30.46
CA GLU A 26 13.88 -2.09 31.61
C GLU A 26 14.98 -3.16 31.46
N GLN A 27 15.78 -3.36 32.50
CA GLN A 27 16.97 -4.18 32.42
C GLN A 27 16.61 -5.67 32.49
N VAL A 28 16.17 -6.21 31.36
CA VAL A 28 15.85 -7.64 31.19
C VAL A 28 17.10 -8.47 30.89
N VAL A 29 18.19 -7.83 30.45
CA VAL A 29 19.46 -8.44 30.07
C VAL A 29 20.63 -7.90 30.91
N SER A 30 21.64 -8.75 31.13
CA SER A 30 22.84 -8.41 31.91
C SER A 30 23.75 -7.37 31.24
N THR A 31 23.58 -7.15 29.93
CA THR A 31 24.36 -6.19 29.14
C THR A 31 23.78 -4.79 29.25
N SER A 32 24.62 -3.79 29.50
CA SER A 32 24.19 -2.38 29.50
C SER A 32 23.81 -1.93 28.08
N LEU A 33 22.63 -1.33 27.94
CA LEU A 33 22.11 -0.80 26.68
C LEU A 33 22.02 0.73 26.73
N THR A 34 22.35 1.38 25.62
CA THR A 34 22.09 2.81 25.42
C THR A 34 20.88 2.97 24.51
N VAL A 35 19.91 3.79 24.93
CA VAL A 35 18.66 4.01 24.18
C VAL A 35 18.64 5.44 23.66
N ARG A 36 18.22 5.62 22.41
CA ARG A 36 18.01 6.93 21.79
C ARG A 36 16.88 6.87 20.77
N ASN A 37 16.11 7.96 20.66
CA ASN A 37 15.12 8.13 19.59
C ASN A 37 15.83 8.43 18.26
N LEU A 38 15.51 7.66 17.22
CA LEU A 38 15.99 7.93 15.86
C LEU A 38 15.09 8.93 15.12
N CYS A 39 13.79 8.90 15.44
CA CYS A 39 12.77 9.76 14.86
C CYS A 39 11.84 10.26 15.96
N LYS A 40 11.11 11.35 15.69
CA LYS A 40 10.09 11.87 16.60
C LYS A 40 8.93 10.86 16.69
N PRO A 41 8.40 10.57 17.90
CA PRO A 41 7.18 9.79 18.04
C PRO A 41 6.01 10.43 17.27
N THR A 42 5.19 9.60 16.64
CA THR A 42 3.99 10.04 15.92
C THR A 42 2.81 10.24 16.87
N LEU A 43 1.80 10.98 16.42
CA LEU A 43 0.51 11.03 17.08
C LEU A 43 -0.31 9.77 16.77
N PRO A 44 -1.28 9.41 17.63
CA PRO A 44 -2.29 8.42 17.27
C PRO A 44 -3.01 8.83 15.98
N VAL A 45 -3.20 7.85 15.10
CA VAL A 45 -3.99 7.99 13.88
C VAL A 45 -5.27 7.20 14.07
N TYR A 46 -6.40 7.86 13.85
CA TYR A 46 -7.71 7.22 13.91
C TYR A 46 -8.20 6.97 12.49
N PRO A 47 -8.89 5.83 12.24
CA PRO A 47 -9.47 5.58 10.93
C PRO A 47 -10.54 6.63 10.61
N PRO A 48 -10.74 6.96 9.32
CA PRO A 48 -11.81 7.85 8.90
C PRO A 48 -13.18 7.34 9.38
N ALA A 49 -13.97 8.23 9.99
CA ALA A 49 -15.32 7.93 10.47
C ALA A 49 -16.42 8.41 9.49
N GLU A 50 -16.02 8.87 8.31
CA GLU A 50 -16.91 9.46 7.32
C GLU A 50 -17.77 8.43 6.57
N ASP A 51 -18.77 8.95 5.86
CA ASP A 51 -19.88 8.16 5.36
C ASP A 51 -19.44 7.15 4.29
N ARG A 52 -19.84 5.89 4.49
CA ARG A 52 -19.52 4.71 3.64
C ARG A 52 -18.06 4.24 3.59
N PHE A 53 -17.13 4.77 4.41
CA PHE A 53 -15.74 4.29 4.44
C PHE A 53 -15.65 2.76 4.59
N HIS A 54 -16.34 2.22 5.59
CA HIS A 54 -16.38 0.77 5.86
C HIS A 54 -16.92 -0.03 4.67
N TRP A 55 -17.93 0.49 3.97
CA TRP A 55 -18.46 -0.16 2.78
C TRP A 55 -17.47 -0.16 1.62
N ARG A 56 -16.76 0.95 1.38
CA ARG A 56 -15.68 1.01 0.38
C ARG A 56 -14.54 0.05 0.71
N VAL A 57 -14.22 -0.11 2.01
CA VAL A 57 -13.26 -1.12 2.46
C VAL A 57 -13.74 -2.51 2.09
N LEU A 58 -14.96 -2.89 2.48
CA LEU A 58 -15.51 -4.21 2.17
C LEU A 58 -15.60 -4.47 0.66
N SER A 59 -16.00 -3.48 -0.13
CA SER A 59 -16.16 -3.62 -1.58
C SER A 59 -14.86 -3.98 -2.31
N HIS A 60 -13.72 -3.42 -1.90
CA HIS A 60 -12.46 -3.67 -2.60
C HIS A 60 -11.74 -4.95 -2.17
N LEU A 61 -12.23 -5.67 -1.16
CA LEU A 61 -11.66 -6.96 -0.72
C LEU A 61 -12.02 -8.12 -1.65
N GLY A 62 -13.08 -8.00 -2.45
CA GLY A 62 -13.51 -9.06 -3.37
C GLY A 62 -12.53 -9.26 -4.52
N SER A 63 -12.29 -10.51 -4.92
CA SER A 63 -11.36 -10.85 -5.99
C SER A 63 -11.71 -10.16 -7.33
N GLY A 64 -13.02 -10.07 -7.63
CA GLY A 64 -13.53 -9.41 -8.83
C GLY A 64 -13.29 -7.91 -8.91
N PHE A 65 -12.93 -7.26 -7.79
CA PHE A 65 -12.71 -5.81 -7.75
C PHE A 65 -11.52 -5.38 -8.63
N LEU A 66 -10.55 -6.27 -8.86
CA LEU A 66 -9.42 -6.00 -9.76
C LEU A 66 -9.89 -5.54 -11.15
N ASN A 67 -10.97 -6.14 -11.69
CA ASN A 67 -11.50 -5.77 -13.00
C ASN A 67 -12.08 -4.35 -13.04
N MET A 68 -12.59 -3.86 -11.90
CA MET A 68 -13.11 -2.48 -11.76
C MET A 68 -11.97 -1.46 -11.61
N MET A 69 -10.81 -1.89 -11.13
CA MET A 69 -9.63 -1.05 -10.89
C MET A 69 -8.83 -0.75 -12.17
N SER A 70 -9.53 -0.54 -13.28
CA SER A 70 -8.96 -0.33 -14.62
C SER A 70 -8.76 1.13 -15.00
N THR A 71 -9.03 2.06 -14.09
CA THR A 71 -8.83 3.50 -14.28
C THR A 71 -8.04 4.11 -13.13
N ALA A 72 -7.34 5.22 -13.41
CA ALA A 72 -6.59 5.93 -12.38
C ALA A 72 -7.49 6.47 -11.26
N GLU A 73 -8.72 6.87 -11.58
CA GLU A 73 -9.68 7.35 -10.58
C GLU A 73 -10.02 6.25 -9.56
N VAL A 74 -10.33 5.04 -10.03
CA VAL A 74 -10.67 3.93 -9.13
C VAL A 74 -9.44 3.51 -8.32
N LEU A 75 -8.26 3.39 -8.93
CA LEU A 75 -7.03 3.06 -8.21
C LEU A 75 -6.70 4.10 -7.13
N ARG A 76 -6.74 5.40 -7.46
CA ARG A 76 -6.54 6.49 -6.48
C ARG A 76 -7.58 6.41 -5.37
N GLY A 77 -8.85 6.21 -5.71
CA GLY A 77 -9.95 6.09 -4.75
C GLY A 77 -9.79 4.90 -3.80
N THR A 78 -9.24 3.78 -4.27
CA THR A 78 -8.94 2.61 -3.44
C THR A 78 -7.73 2.84 -2.55
N LEU A 79 -6.63 3.36 -3.10
CA LEU A 79 -5.42 3.64 -2.31
C LEU A 79 -5.64 4.75 -1.27
N ALA A 80 -6.53 5.71 -1.55
CA ALA A 80 -6.92 6.75 -0.60
C ALA A 80 -7.56 6.20 0.68
N LEU A 81 -8.14 4.99 0.65
CA LEU A 81 -8.67 4.34 1.86
C LEU A 81 -7.59 4.02 2.89
N TYR A 82 -6.31 4.06 2.51
CA TYR A 82 -5.16 3.83 3.38
C TYR A 82 -4.46 5.13 3.82
N ASN A 83 -4.86 6.30 3.30
CA ASN A 83 -4.25 7.59 3.63
C ASN A 83 -4.97 8.27 4.82
N TRP A 84 -4.88 7.70 6.02
CA TRP A 84 -5.62 8.20 7.21
C TRP A 84 -5.02 9.46 7.85
N GLN A 85 -3.78 9.82 7.51
CA GLN A 85 -3.11 11.00 8.06
C GLN A 85 -3.28 12.25 7.17
N GLU A 86 -3.92 12.12 6.00
CA GLU A 86 -4.03 13.21 5.00
C GLU A 86 -2.67 13.88 4.71
N ASP A 87 -1.60 13.09 4.67
CA ASP A 87 -0.25 13.59 4.40
C ASP A 87 -0.18 14.15 2.98
N GLU A 88 0.24 15.42 2.84
CA GLU A 88 0.42 16.09 1.55
C GLU A 88 1.32 15.29 0.60
N LEU A 89 2.34 14.61 1.11
CA LEU A 89 3.21 13.77 0.28
C LEU A 89 2.46 12.58 -0.29
N ASN A 90 1.59 11.95 0.51
CA ASN A 90 0.76 10.84 0.02
C ASN A 90 -0.27 11.32 -0.99
N THR A 91 -0.89 12.49 -0.75
CA THR A 91 -1.83 13.09 -1.70
C THR A 91 -1.15 13.37 -3.04
N ARG A 92 0.06 13.95 -3.03
CA ARG A 92 0.85 14.19 -4.25
C ARG A 92 1.19 12.90 -4.99
N ARG A 93 1.61 11.84 -4.28
CA ARG A 93 1.87 10.52 -4.89
C ARG A 93 0.61 9.91 -5.52
N LEU A 94 -0.55 10.06 -4.86
CA LEU A 94 -1.82 9.58 -5.40
C LEU A 94 -2.21 10.36 -6.66
N GLU A 95 -2.11 11.69 -6.62
CA GLU A 95 -2.39 12.56 -7.77
C GLU A 95 -1.45 12.31 -8.95
N ALA A 96 -0.22 11.86 -8.68
CA ALA A 96 0.74 11.47 -9.70
C ALA A 96 0.37 10.19 -10.48
N ILE A 97 -0.63 9.43 -10.04
CA ILE A 97 -1.19 8.32 -10.83
C ILE A 97 -2.02 8.93 -11.96
N GLN A 98 -1.46 9.00 -13.16
CA GLN A 98 -2.10 9.66 -14.30
C GLN A 98 -3.06 8.74 -15.05
N GLN A 99 -2.65 7.50 -15.28
CA GLN A 99 -3.41 6.53 -16.09
C GLN A 99 -3.24 5.12 -15.54
N VAL A 100 -4.28 4.30 -15.74
CA VAL A 100 -4.23 2.85 -15.57
C VAL A 100 -4.78 2.21 -16.84
N ALA A 101 -4.13 1.17 -17.34
CA ALA A 101 -4.57 0.39 -18.48
C ALA A 101 -4.41 -1.11 -18.21
N HIS A 102 -5.33 -1.91 -18.72
CA HIS A 102 -5.35 -3.36 -18.55
C HIS A 102 -5.11 -4.05 -19.89
N HIS A 103 -4.09 -4.91 -19.94
CA HIS A 103 -3.79 -5.71 -21.11
C HIS A 103 -3.93 -7.19 -20.79
N ARG A 104 -4.72 -7.90 -21.58
CA ARG A 104 -4.89 -9.35 -21.40
C ARG A 104 -3.66 -10.07 -21.93
N LEU A 105 -3.11 -10.95 -21.10
CA LEU A 105 -2.02 -11.84 -21.46
C LEU A 105 -2.56 -13.26 -21.61
N GLN A 106 -2.08 -13.96 -22.64
CA GLN A 106 -2.41 -15.37 -22.87
C GLN A 106 -1.17 -16.07 -23.40
N ARG A 107 -0.80 -17.20 -22.79
CA ARG A 107 0.26 -18.08 -23.30
C ARG A 107 -0.07 -19.55 -23.06
N PHE A 108 0.44 -20.42 -23.91
CA PHE A 108 0.39 -21.86 -23.66
C PHE A 108 1.61 -22.28 -22.84
N GLU A 109 1.37 -23.04 -21.77
CA GLU A 109 2.40 -23.57 -20.88
C GLU A 109 2.03 -25.01 -20.51
N GLN A 110 2.93 -25.96 -20.78
CA GLN A 110 2.74 -27.39 -20.49
C GLN A 110 1.42 -27.99 -21.04
N GLY A 111 0.94 -27.49 -22.19
CA GLY A 111 -0.29 -27.96 -22.83
C GLY A 111 -1.58 -27.29 -22.35
N TYR A 112 -1.51 -26.34 -21.43
CA TYR A 112 -2.65 -25.57 -20.92
C TYR A 112 -2.54 -24.10 -21.32
N LEU A 113 -3.69 -23.42 -21.50
CA LEU A 113 -3.75 -21.99 -21.74
C LEU A 113 -3.73 -21.24 -20.40
N LEU A 114 -2.63 -20.54 -20.14
CA LEU A 114 -2.49 -19.66 -18.99
C LEU A 114 -2.99 -18.26 -19.35
N ARG A 115 -3.82 -17.68 -18.47
CA ARG A 115 -4.40 -16.33 -18.63
C ARG A 115 -3.76 -15.39 -17.61
N GLY A 116 -3.52 -14.15 -18.03
CA GLY A 116 -3.00 -13.11 -17.17
C GLY A 116 -3.54 -11.73 -17.49
N LEU A 117 -3.28 -10.81 -16.57
CA LEU A 117 -3.61 -9.39 -16.70
C LEU A 117 -2.36 -8.56 -16.41
N ASP A 118 -1.87 -7.83 -17.41
CA ASP A 118 -0.88 -6.78 -17.20
C ASP A 118 -1.61 -5.49 -16.82
N ILE A 119 -1.27 -4.96 -15.66
CA ILE A 119 -1.80 -3.71 -15.11
C ILE A 119 -0.72 -2.67 -15.33
N GLU A 120 -0.91 -1.85 -16.36
CA GLU A 120 -0.02 -0.75 -16.68
C GLU A 120 -0.48 0.50 -15.93
N VAL A 121 0.40 1.09 -15.12
CA VAL A 121 0.14 2.32 -14.38
C VAL A 121 1.14 3.39 -14.79
N THR A 122 0.63 4.51 -15.29
CA THR A 122 1.43 5.66 -15.69
C THR A 122 1.54 6.63 -14.53
N LEU A 123 2.77 6.97 -14.16
CA LEU A 123 3.08 7.87 -13.04
C LEU A 123 3.78 9.15 -13.53
N ASP A 124 3.41 10.28 -12.93
CA ASP A 124 4.18 11.52 -13.01
C ASP A 124 5.32 11.50 -11.97
N SER A 125 6.57 11.51 -12.43
CA SER A 125 7.74 11.51 -11.54
C SER A 125 7.77 12.71 -10.58
N ASN A 126 7.13 13.84 -10.92
CA ASN A 126 7.13 15.05 -10.08
C ASN A 126 6.38 14.87 -8.75
N GLY A 127 5.50 13.88 -8.64
CA GLY A 127 4.80 13.57 -7.39
C GLY A 127 5.59 12.71 -6.41
N PHE A 128 6.80 12.27 -6.77
CA PHE A 128 7.63 11.37 -5.99
C PHE A 128 8.97 12.00 -5.59
N THR A 129 9.55 11.51 -4.50
CA THR A 129 10.85 11.98 -4.00
C THR A 129 12.01 11.24 -4.69
N GLY A 130 11.99 11.23 -6.02
CA GLY A 130 12.97 10.54 -6.88
C GLY A 130 12.73 9.04 -7.04
N GLU A 131 13.66 8.38 -7.73
CA GLU A 131 13.57 6.98 -8.16
C GLU A 131 13.31 5.98 -7.02
N GLY A 132 13.93 6.20 -5.85
CA GLY A 132 13.75 5.30 -4.70
C GLY A 132 12.30 5.25 -4.21
N ASP A 133 11.61 6.39 -4.23
CA ASP A 133 10.20 6.50 -3.83
C ASP A 133 9.29 5.79 -4.86
N ILE A 134 9.58 5.98 -6.16
CA ILE A 134 8.85 5.32 -7.26
C ILE A 134 9.01 3.79 -7.18
N HIS A 135 10.23 3.30 -6.98
CA HIS A 135 10.50 1.86 -6.88
C HIS A 135 9.86 1.24 -5.65
N LEU A 136 9.90 1.92 -4.50
CA LEU A 136 9.25 1.46 -3.28
C LEU A 136 7.72 1.43 -3.43
N PHE A 137 7.16 2.48 -4.02
CA PHE A 137 5.74 2.55 -4.34
C PHE A 137 5.33 1.41 -5.28
N GLY A 138 6.08 1.18 -6.36
CA GLY A 138 5.83 0.09 -7.30
C GLY A 138 5.93 -1.30 -6.68
N GLU A 139 6.91 -1.53 -5.80
CA GLU A 139 7.03 -2.81 -5.08
C GLU A 139 5.84 -3.06 -4.15
N MET A 140 5.41 -2.03 -3.42
CA MET A 140 4.21 -2.10 -2.57
C MET A 140 2.94 -2.32 -3.40
N LEU A 141 2.82 -1.63 -4.53
CA LEU A 141 1.69 -1.76 -5.44
C LEU A 141 1.65 -3.14 -6.10
N ASN A 142 2.80 -3.73 -6.46
CA ASN A 142 2.88 -5.09 -6.97
C ASN A 142 2.38 -6.10 -5.93
N ARG A 143 2.79 -5.95 -4.66
CA ARG A 143 2.31 -6.81 -3.57
C ARG A 143 0.82 -6.64 -3.30
N PHE A 144 0.31 -5.41 -3.44
CA PHE A 144 -1.12 -5.14 -3.36
C PHE A 144 -1.88 -5.87 -4.47
N PHE A 145 -1.46 -5.76 -5.73
CA PHE A 145 -2.11 -6.47 -6.84
C PHE A 145 -1.99 -7.99 -6.74
N ALA A 146 -0.89 -8.51 -6.18
CA ALA A 146 -0.73 -9.94 -5.93
C ALA A 146 -1.83 -10.54 -5.04
N LEU A 147 -2.50 -9.72 -4.21
CA LEU A 147 -3.64 -10.17 -3.39
C LEU A 147 -4.87 -10.54 -4.23
N TYR A 148 -4.98 -10.01 -5.45
CA TYR A 148 -6.05 -10.30 -6.40
C TYR A 148 -5.70 -11.41 -7.41
N ALA A 149 -4.52 -12.02 -7.31
CA ALA A 149 -4.17 -13.17 -8.13
C ALA A 149 -4.93 -14.41 -7.67
N ASP A 150 -5.47 -15.17 -8.61
CA ASP A 150 -6.18 -16.43 -8.37
C ASP A 150 -5.64 -17.57 -9.25
N MET A 151 -6.17 -18.77 -9.03
CA MET A 151 -5.75 -20.00 -9.73
C MET A 151 -5.99 -19.95 -11.25
N ASN A 152 -6.92 -19.12 -11.71
CA ASN A 152 -7.33 -19.04 -13.12
C ASN A 152 -6.65 -17.89 -13.87
N GLN A 153 -6.15 -16.88 -13.15
CA GLN A 153 -5.57 -15.69 -13.74
C GLN A 153 -4.45 -15.10 -12.88
N PHE A 154 -3.24 -15.05 -13.43
CA PHE A 154 -2.14 -14.28 -12.83
C PHE A 154 -2.28 -12.79 -13.13
N ASN A 155 -1.61 -11.94 -12.36
CA ASN A 155 -1.46 -10.53 -12.72
C ASN A 155 0.01 -10.09 -12.73
N GLN A 156 0.28 -8.99 -13.40
CA GLN A 156 1.61 -8.39 -13.51
C GLN A 156 1.48 -6.88 -13.43
N LEU A 157 2.42 -6.22 -12.76
CA LEU A 157 2.49 -4.76 -12.71
C LEU A 157 3.53 -4.25 -13.70
N THR A 158 3.14 -3.25 -14.48
CA THR A 158 4.03 -2.42 -15.31
C THR A 158 3.85 -0.96 -14.91
N LEU A 159 4.94 -0.25 -14.59
CA LEU A 159 4.93 1.19 -14.37
C LEU A 159 5.57 1.91 -15.57
N ILE A 160 4.91 2.96 -16.03
CA ILE A 160 5.44 3.90 -17.02
C ILE A 160 5.67 5.24 -16.34
N VAL A 161 6.93 5.63 -16.18
CA VAL A 161 7.30 6.87 -15.48
C VAL A 161 7.46 8.00 -16.50
N GLN A 162 6.60 9.01 -16.40
CA GLN A 162 6.68 10.24 -17.19
C GLN A 162 7.52 11.31 -16.47
N PRO A 163 8.21 12.20 -17.21
CA PRO A 163 8.19 12.35 -18.67
C PRO A 163 9.17 11.45 -19.43
N GLU A 164 10.07 10.76 -18.72
CA GLU A 164 11.19 10.01 -19.31
C GLU A 164 10.75 8.78 -20.11
N GLY A 165 9.54 8.28 -19.89
CA GLY A 165 9.00 7.08 -20.54
C GLY A 165 9.64 5.79 -20.02
N LYS A 166 10.29 5.83 -18.85
CA LYS A 166 10.95 4.67 -18.26
C LYS A 166 9.92 3.61 -17.89
N CYS A 167 10.10 2.40 -18.42
CA CYS A 167 9.24 1.25 -18.14
C CYS A 167 9.90 0.35 -17.07
N ILE A 168 9.17 0.08 -15.99
CA ILE A 168 9.59 -0.79 -14.90
C ILE A 168 8.53 -1.88 -14.75
N ARG A 169 8.91 -3.15 -14.88
CA ARG A 169 7.97 -4.28 -14.84
C ARG A 169 8.37 -5.28 -13.77
N TRP A 170 7.38 -5.70 -12.98
CA TRP A 170 7.54 -6.73 -11.96
C TRP A 170 7.29 -8.11 -12.54
N LYS A 171 7.75 -9.15 -11.84
CA LYS A 171 7.43 -10.54 -12.19
C LYS A 171 5.92 -10.81 -12.05
N GLU A 172 5.46 -11.86 -12.71
CA GLU A 172 4.08 -12.32 -12.61
C GLU A 172 3.76 -12.79 -11.18
N ASN A 173 2.58 -12.39 -10.70
CA ASN A 173 2.02 -12.82 -9.43
C ASN A 173 1.10 -14.00 -9.67
N HIS A 174 1.57 -15.19 -9.30
CA HIS A 174 0.83 -16.44 -9.35
C HIS A 174 0.33 -16.81 -7.95
N SER A 175 -0.89 -17.35 -7.88
CA SER A 175 -1.52 -17.72 -6.61
C SER A 175 -2.39 -18.97 -6.81
N PRO A 176 -2.22 -20.03 -6.02
CA PRO A 176 -3.07 -21.24 -6.10
C PRO A 176 -4.43 -21.04 -5.40
N ARG A 177 -4.81 -19.80 -5.05
CA ARG A 177 -6.05 -19.53 -4.32
C ARG A 177 -7.26 -19.68 -5.23
N LEU A 178 -8.34 -20.25 -4.69
CA LEU A 178 -9.63 -20.26 -5.35
C LEU A 178 -10.17 -18.81 -5.43
N PRO A 179 -10.85 -18.43 -6.53
CA PRO A 179 -11.55 -17.15 -6.60
C PRO A 179 -12.59 -17.06 -5.47
N GLY A 180 -12.53 -15.98 -4.70
CA GLY A 180 -13.45 -15.68 -3.58
C GLY A 180 -14.44 -14.59 -3.92
#